data_AF-A0A2G8T8Q8-F1
#
_entry.id   AF-A0A2G8T8Q8-F1
#
_cell.length_a   1.000
_cell.length_b   1.000
_cell.length_c   1.000
_cell.angle_alpha   90.00
_cell.angle_beta   90.00
_cell.angle_gamma   90.00
#
_symmetry.space_group_name_H-M   'P 1'
#
loop_
_entity.id
_entity.type
_entity.pdbx_description
1 polymer ?
#
loop_
_entity_poly.entity_id
_entity_poly.type
_entity_poly.pdbx_seq_one_letter_code
_entity_poly.pdbx_strand_id
1 'polypeptide(L)'
;MYKKLVRYDQWHFAEVDPVALRRTAAKLRDEIVRKISEAADIYSFYSVTLPILDAAIRGDIVNSLDLDQLHFVSGNYYHDKQEGTLPPEYDAEFQSAVSGFTVTAEALSLEETEDVIIDGITYGWVEFEEEGDWPDKVKYP
;
A
#
# COMPACT_ATOMS: atom_id res chain seq x y z
N MET A 1 -13.09 -1.26 13.69
CA MET A 1 -13.42 -1.19 12.24
C MET A 1 -14.78 -0.53 12.04
N TYR A 2 -14.91 0.29 10.98
CA TYR A 2 -16.17 0.94 10.59
C TYR A 2 -16.41 0.89 9.07
N LYS A 3 -17.67 0.90 8.64
CA LYS A 3 -18.02 0.96 7.21
C LYS A 3 -18.13 2.40 6.75
N LYS A 4 -17.51 2.71 5.60
CA LYS A 4 -17.56 4.01 4.95
C LYS A 4 -17.99 3.83 3.50
N LEU A 5 -18.88 4.71 3.03
CA LEU A 5 -19.22 4.76 1.62
C LEU A 5 -18.17 5.61 0.90
N VAL A 6 -17.39 5.00 0.02
CA VAL A 6 -16.28 5.65 -0.68
C VAL A 6 -16.54 5.62 -2.17
N ARG A 7 -16.21 6.71 -2.86
CA ARG A 7 -16.35 6.77 -4.33
C ARG A 7 -15.49 5.66 -4.94
N TYR A 8 -16.06 4.96 -5.92
CA TYR A 8 -15.43 3.84 -6.59
C TYR A 8 -15.38 4.10 -8.09
N ASP A 9 -14.18 3.99 -8.68
CA ASP A 9 -13.95 4.20 -10.11
C ASP A 9 -12.79 3.34 -10.58
N GLN A 10 -12.90 2.78 -11.79
CA GLN A 10 -11.84 1.99 -12.44
C GLN A 10 -11.11 0.98 -11.52
N TRP A 11 -11.84 0.26 -10.67
CA TRP A 11 -11.32 -0.74 -9.71
C TRP A 11 -10.62 -0.20 -8.46
N HIS A 12 -10.62 1.12 -8.27
CA HIS A 12 -10.03 1.80 -7.11
C HIS A 12 -11.09 2.56 -6.31
N PHE A 13 -10.92 2.55 -4.98
CA PHE A 13 -11.58 3.51 -4.12
C PHE A 13 -10.84 4.84 -4.15
N ALA A 14 -11.56 5.96 -4.05
CA ALA A 14 -10.96 7.29 -4.03
C ALA A 14 -10.20 7.59 -2.73
N GLU A 15 -10.47 6.85 -1.67
CA GLU A 15 -9.86 7.02 -0.35
C GLU A 15 -9.21 5.72 0.12
N VAL A 16 -8.07 5.87 0.80
CA VAL A 16 -7.35 4.76 1.44
C VAL A 16 -7.80 4.63 2.89
N ASP A 17 -7.71 3.42 3.43
CA ASP A 17 -7.76 3.21 4.88
C ASP A 17 -6.45 3.73 5.50
N PRO A 18 -6.48 4.83 6.28
CA PRO A 18 -5.26 5.46 6.80
C PRO A 18 -4.56 4.60 7.86
N VAL A 19 -5.30 3.77 8.60
CA VAL A 19 -4.73 2.91 9.64
C VAL A 19 -4.05 1.71 8.98
N ALA A 20 -4.72 1.06 8.03
CA ALA A 20 -4.11 -0.01 7.23
C ALA A 20 -2.89 0.50 6.45
N LEU A 21 -2.97 1.69 5.85
CA LEU A 21 -1.87 2.28 5.08
C LEU A 21 -0.65 2.56 5.96
N ARG A 22 -0.85 3.15 7.16
CA ARG A 22 0.24 3.35 8.13
C ARG A 22 0.89 2.02 8.50
N ARG A 23 0.10 0.97 8.74
CA ARG A 23 0.57 -0.36 9.12
C ARG A 23 1.41 -1.01 8.03
N THR A 24 0.94 -1.01 6.78
CA THR A 24 1.69 -1.59 5.65
C THR A 24 2.92 -0.76 5.31
N ALA A 25 2.84 0.58 5.43
CA ALA A 25 3.99 1.47 5.25
C ALA A 25 5.08 1.24 6.29
N ALA A 26 4.72 1.11 7.58
CA ALA A 26 5.67 0.81 8.64
C ALA A 26 6.36 -0.54 8.41
N LYS A 27 5.60 -1.57 8.03
CA LYS A 27 6.17 -2.89 7.71
C LYS A 27 7.18 -2.82 6.55
N LEU A 28 6.83 -2.15 5.45
CA LEU A 28 7.76 -2.02 4.32
C LEU A 28 9.00 -1.18 4.67
N ARG A 29 8.83 -0.12 5.45
CA ARG A 29 9.94 0.71 5.94
C ARG A 29 10.92 -0.14 6.77
N ASP A 30 10.41 -0.97 7.67
CA ASP A 30 11.23 -1.85 8.50
C ASP A 30 11.99 -2.88 7.64
N GLU A 31 11.34 -3.43 6.60
CA GLU A 31 12.00 -4.32 5.65
C GLU A 31 13.13 -3.63 4.87
N ILE A 32 12.91 -2.42 4.37
CA ILE A 32 13.93 -1.63 3.67
C ILE A 32 15.12 -1.35 4.58
N VAL A 33 14.88 -0.81 5.78
CA VAL A 33 15.95 -0.45 6.74
C VAL A 33 16.73 -1.69 7.20
N ARG A 34 16.06 -2.83 7.36
CA ARG A 34 16.67 -4.08 7.81
C ARG A 34 17.51 -4.75 6.74
N LYS A 35 17.07 -4.72 5.48
CA LYS A 35 17.61 -5.57 4.41
C LYS A 35 18.46 -4.82 3.39
N ILE A 36 18.23 -3.53 3.19
CA ILE A 36 18.86 -2.74 2.14
C ILE A 36 19.88 -1.79 2.78
N SER A 37 21.14 -1.93 2.40
CA SER A 37 22.17 -0.94 2.70
C SER A 37 21.94 0.32 1.86
N GLU A 38 21.85 1.48 2.51
CA GLU A 38 21.69 2.78 1.82
C GLU A 38 22.78 3.03 0.75
N ALA A 39 24.01 2.57 1.00
CA ALA A 39 25.11 2.69 0.05
C ALA A 39 25.02 1.73 -1.15
N ALA A 40 24.16 0.70 -1.09
CA ALA A 40 23.98 -0.32 -2.11
C ALA A 40 22.53 -0.37 -2.65
N ASP A 41 21.77 0.71 -2.46
CA ASP A 41 20.38 0.81 -2.86
C ASP A 41 20.23 1.04 -4.37
N ILE A 42 20.30 -0.04 -5.14
CA ILE A 42 20.22 -0.03 -6.61
C ILE A 42 18.83 0.30 -7.17
N TYR A 43 17.80 0.27 -6.32
CA TYR A 43 16.40 0.54 -6.71
C TYR A 43 15.85 1.85 -6.09
N SER A 44 16.73 2.62 -5.44
CA SER A 44 16.46 3.92 -4.81
C SER A 44 15.31 3.89 -3.80
N PHE A 45 15.18 2.82 -3.02
CA PHE A 45 14.23 2.75 -1.90
C PHE A 45 14.41 3.90 -0.90
N TYR A 46 15.64 4.30 -0.58
CA TYR A 46 15.92 5.37 0.38
C TYR A 46 15.52 6.74 -0.15
N SER A 47 15.80 7.06 -1.41
CA SER A 47 15.52 8.39 -1.96
C SER A 47 14.12 8.55 -2.55
N VAL A 48 13.45 7.46 -2.90
CA VAL A 48 12.12 7.48 -3.56
C VAL A 48 11.04 6.83 -2.68
N THR A 49 11.26 5.61 -2.19
CA THR A 49 10.22 4.88 -1.43
C THR A 49 10.04 5.41 -0.02
N LEU A 50 11.13 5.52 0.77
CA LEU A 50 11.05 5.90 2.19
C LEU A 50 10.33 7.23 2.44
N PRO A 51 10.52 8.30 1.64
CA PRO A 51 9.76 9.54 1.83
C PRO A 51 8.23 9.36 1.73
N ILE A 52 7.79 8.48 0.83
CA ILE A 52 6.35 8.17 0.64
C ILE A 52 5.85 7.33 1.83
N LEU A 53 6.63 6.36 2.28
CA LEU A 53 6.28 5.57 3.47
C LEU A 53 6.20 6.45 4.72
N ASP A 54 7.14 7.37 4.90
CA ASP A 54 7.12 8.29 6.03
C ASP A 54 5.91 9.25 5.96
N ALA A 55 5.47 9.66 4.77
CA ALA A 55 4.23 10.43 4.59
C ALA A 55 2.98 9.61 4.92
N ALA A 56 2.90 8.36 4.45
CA ALA A 56 1.85 7.42 4.84
C ALA A 56 1.81 7.21 6.36
N ILE A 57 2.97 7.02 7.00
CA ILE A 57 3.06 6.79 8.44
C ILE A 57 2.56 7.99 9.24
N ARG A 58 2.89 9.22 8.81
CA ARG A 58 2.38 10.46 9.42
C ARG A 58 0.88 10.69 9.18
N GLY A 59 0.27 9.96 8.24
CA GLY A 59 -1.13 10.15 7.85
C GLY A 59 -1.32 11.30 6.86
N ASP A 60 -0.27 11.69 6.13
CA ASP A 60 -0.33 12.76 5.12
C ASP A 60 -1.06 12.30 3.84
N ILE A 61 -1.23 10.98 3.65
CA ILE A 61 -1.87 10.35 2.48
C ILE A 61 -3.26 9.86 2.89
N VAL A 62 -4.29 10.47 2.31
CA VAL A 62 -5.72 10.17 2.60
C VAL A 62 -6.52 9.77 1.36
N ASN A 63 -6.03 10.13 0.18
CA ASN A 63 -6.62 9.71 -1.10
C ASN A 63 -5.81 8.55 -1.66
N SER A 64 -6.44 7.71 -2.48
CA SER A 64 -5.71 6.71 -3.25
C SER A 64 -4.70 7.37 -4.17
N LEU A 65 -3.60 6.65 -4.37
CA LEU A 65 -2.56 7.03 -5.31
C LEU A 65 -2.76 6.23 -6.59
N ASP A 66 -2.73 6.92 -7.73
CA ASP A 66 -2.78 6.25 -9.02
C ASP A 66 -1.50 5.44 -9.27
N LEU A 67 -1.57 4.45 -10.17
CA LEU A 67 -0.42 3.62 -10.57
C LEU A 67 0.78 4.47 -11.03
N ASP A 68 0.52 5.57 -11.75
CA ASP A 68 1.54 6.53 -12.19
C ASP A 68 2.13 7.33 -11.01
N GLN A 69 1.40 7.47 -9.90
CA GLN A 69 1.87 8.09 -8.66
C GLN A 69 2.59 7.08 -7.74
N LEU A 70 2.40 5.78 -7.99
CA LEU A 70 2.99 4.67 -7.25
C LEU A 70 4.28 4.12 -7.87
N HIS A 71 4.96 4.92 -8.68
CA HIS A 71 6.39 4.75 -8.94
C HIS A 71 7.23 5.06 -7.69
N PHE A 72 6.85 4.49 -6.54
CA PHE A 72 7.55 4.64 -5.28
C PHE A 72 8.80 3.77 -5.23
N VAL A 73 8.91 2.73 -6.05
CA VAL A 73 10.17 1.99 -6.30
C VAL A 73 10.70 2.37 -7.67
N SER A 74 11.99 2.73 -7.73
CA SER A 74 12.64 3.17 -8.97
C SER A 74 13.52 2.07 -9.58
N GLY A 75 14.07 2.36 -10.76
CA GLY A 75 14.96 1.45 -11.46
C GLY A 75 14.24 0.23 -12.02
N ASN A 76 14.98 -0.86 -12.22
CA ASN A 76 14.46 -2.08 -12.85
C ASN A 76 13.85 -3.08 -11.86
N TYR A 77 13.47 -2.68 -10.64
CA TYR A 77 12.98 -3.61 -9.60
C TYR A 77 11.87 -4.54 -10.09
N TYR A 78 10.82 -3.98 -10.71
CA TYR A 78 9.69 -4.79 -11.19
C TYR A 78 10.08 -5.70 -12.36
N HIS A 79 10.99 -5.24 -13.22
CA HIS A 79 11.53 -6.06 -14.30
C HIS A 79 12.36 -7.23 -13.75
N ASP A 80 13.30 -6.95 -12.84
CA ASP A 80 14.16 -7.97 -12.22
C ASP A 80 13.34 -8.95 -11.38
N LYS A 81 12.24 -8.49 -10.77
CA LYS A 81 11.25 -9.35 -10.11
C LYS A 81 10.60 -10.32 -11.09
N GLN A 82 10.17 -9.84 -12.25
CA GLN A 82 9.52 -10.68 -13.29
C GLN A 82 10.49 -11.70 -13.87
N GLU A 83 11.75 -11.31 -14.06
CA GLU A 83 12.82 -12.20 -14.55
C GLU A 83 13.35 -13.16 -13.46
N GLY A 84 12.97 -12.97 -12.20
CA GLY A 84 13.45 -13.78 -11.08
C GLY A 84 14.93 -13.55 -10.75
N THR A 85 15.44 -12.36 -11.06
CA THR A 85 16.85 -11.98 -10.91
C THR A 85 17.11 -11.04 -9.73
N LEU A 86 16.08 -10.78 -8.92
CA LEU A 86 16.24 -9.98 -7.70
C LEU A 86 17.31 -10.57 -6.78
N PRO A 87 18.15 -9.71 -6.17
CA PRO A 87 19.07 -10.14 -5.13
C PRO A 87 18.37 -10.85 -3.95
N PRO A 88 19.08 -11.74 -3.22
CA PRO A 88 18.46 -12.57 -2.17
C PRO A 88 17.80 -11.80 -1.02
N GLU A 89 18.24 -10.57 -0.76
CA GLU A 89 17.64 -9.68 0.24
C GLU A 89 16.20 -9.26 -0.09
N TYR A 90 15.78 -9.32 -1.36
CA TYR A 90 14.39 -9.05 -1.78
C TYR A 90 13.54 -10.32 -1.76
N ASP A 91 13.56 -11.00 -0.61
CA ASP A 91 12.88 -12.27 -0.38
C ASP A 91 11.34 -12.15 -0.38
N ALA A 92 10.66 -13.27 -0.12
CA ALA A 92 9.20 -13.33 -0.09
C ALA A 92 8.57 -12.40 0.95
N GLU A 93 9.25 -12.13 2.07
CA GLU A 93 8.76 -11.23 3.11
C GLU A 93 8.84 -9.77 2.64
N PHE A 94 9.96 -9.38 2.02
CA PHE A 94 10.12 -8.07 1.41
C PHE A 94 9.08 -7.84 0.31
N GLN A 95 8.93 -8.82 -0.59
CA GLN A 95 7.94 -8.75 -1.68
C GLN A 95 6.50 -8.69 -1.15
N SER A 96 6.19 -9.42 -0.09
CA SER A 96 4.89 -9.34 0.59
C SER A 96 4.65 -7.96 1.19
N ALA A 97 5.67 -7.34 1.79
CA ALA A 97 5.56 -5.97 2.31
C ALA A 97 5.34 -4.94 1.19
N VAL A 98 6.07 -5.06 0.07
CA VAL A 98 5.86 -4.21 -1.12
C VAL A 98 4.43 -4.35 -1.63
N SER A 99 3.97 -5.57 -1.90
CA SER A 99 2.62 -5.81 -2.41
C SER A 99 1.54 -5.35 -1.43
N GLY A 100 1.73 -5.57 -0.13
CA GLY A 100 0.80 -5.12 0.89
C GLY A 100 0.65 -3.59 0.90
N PHE A 101 1.76 -2.86 0.81
CA PHE A 101 1.71 -1.40 0.73
C PHE A 101 1.07 -0.92 -0.59
N THR A 102 1.48 -1.45 -1.75
CA THR A 102 0.92 -1.06 -3.06
C THR A 102 -0.59 -1.19 -3.08
N VAL A 103 -1.10 -2.37 -2.71
CA VAL A 103 -2.54 -2.66 -2.75
C VAL A 103 -3.34 -1.71 -1.85
N THR A 104 -2.82 -1.40 -0.66
CA THR A 104 -3.47 -0.44 0.25
C THR A 104 -3.41 0.99 -0.27
N ALA A 105 -2.28 1.40 -0.87
CA ALA A 105 -2.11 2.75 -1.38
C ALA A 105 -2.94 3.03 -2.65
N GLU A 106 -3.18 2.02 -3.49
CA GLU A 106 -4.09 2.07 -4.64
C GLU A 106 -5.57 2.01 -4.22
N ALA A 107 -5.83 1.62 -2.98
CA ALA A 107 -7.18 1.27 -2.51
C ALA A 107 -7.91 0.31 -3.47
N LEU A 108 -7.19 -0.73 -3.92
CA LEU A 108 -7.75 -1.76 -4.81
C LEU A 108 -8.92 -2.48 -4.14
N SER A 109 -10.00 -2.69 -4.89
CA SER A 109 -11.07 -3.57 -4.43
C SER A 109 -10.63 -5.03 -4.51
N LEU A 110 -10.30 -5.63 -3.36
CA LEU A 110 -9.94 -7.05 -3.27
C LEU A 110 -11.16 -7.98 -3.21
N GLU A 111 -12.34 -7.44 -2.92
CA GLU A 111 -13.60 -8.17 -2.76
C GLU A 111 -14.65 -7.61 -3.73
N GLU A 112 -15.68 -8.40 -4.04
CA GLU A 112 -16.87 -7.88 -4.73
C GLU A 112 -17.57 -6.87 -3.83
N THR A 113 -17.70 -5.64 -4.30
CA THR A 113 -18.38 -4.57 -3.57
C THR A 113 -19.78 -4.36 -4.11
N GLU A 114 -20.73 -4.11 -3.20
CA GLU A 114 -22.08 -3.70 -3.60
C GLU A 114 -22.04 -2.27 -4.13
N ASP A 115 -22.28 -2.10 -5.43
CA ASP A 115 -22.31 -0.80 -6.08
C ASP A 115 -23.53 0.02 -5.63
N VAL A 116 -23.27 1.20 -5.07
CA VAL A 116 -24.29 2.18 -4.68
C VAL A 116 -24.16 3.38 -5.60
N ILE A 117 -25.20 3.67 -6.40
CA ILE A 117 -25.20 4.81 -7.32
C ILE A 117 -25.95 5.99 -6.68
N ILE A 118 -25.27 7.12 -6.50
CA ILE A 118 -25.84 8.37 -5.99
C ILE A 118 -25.51 9.49 -6.97
N ASP A 119 -26.53 10.15 -7.51
CA ASP A 119 -26.40 11.25 -8.49
C ASP A 119 -25.51 10.91 -9.70
N GLY A 120 -25.53 9.64 -10.14
CA GLY A 120 -24.74 9.14 -11.27
C GLY A 120 -23.28 8.83 -10.96
N ILE A 121 -22.86 8.91 -9.69
CA ILE A 121 -21.53 8.51 -9.22
C ILE A 121 -21.64 7.15 -8.53
N THR A 122 -20.70 6.25 -8.85
CA THR A 122 -20.59 4.93 -8.22
C THR A 122 -19.81 5.04 -6.91
N TYR A 123 -20.35 4.40 -5.88
CA TYR A 123 -19.73 4.25 -4.56
C TYR A 123 -19.74 2.77 -4.17
N GLY A 124 -18.83 2.38 -3.30
CA GLY A 124 -18.84 1.08 -2.64
C GLY A 124 -18.66 1.23 -1.13
N TRP A 125 -19.20 0.27 -0.38
CA TRP A 125 -18.97 0.18 1.06
C TRP A 125 -17.62 -0.45 1.34
N VAL A 126 -16.75 0.27 2.04
CA VAL A 126 -15.42 -0.20 2.44
C VAL A 126 -15.34 -0.27 3.95
N GLU A 127 -14.66 -1.29 4.48
CA GLU A 127 -14.35 -1.41 5.89
C GLU A 127 -12.99 -0.76 6.17
N PHE A 128 -12.98 0.27 7.01
CA PHE A 128 -11.77 0.95 7.47
C PHE A 128 -11.42 0.47 8.89
N GLU A 129 -10.13 0.26 9.14
CA GLU A 129 -9.54 0.01 10.45
C GLU A 129 -9.70 1.24 11.36
N GLU A 130 -9.82 1.01 12.67
CA GLU A 130 -9.83 2.05 13.70
C GLU A 130 -8.49 2.08 14.45
N GLU A 131 -8.14 3.25 14.99
CA GLU A 131 -7.01 3.37 15.92
C GLU A 131 -7.23 2.43 17.12
N GLY A 132 -6.30 1.49 17.34
CA GLY A 132 -6.42 0.44 18.35
C GLY A 132 -6.93 -0.91 17.83
N ASP A 133 -7.36 -1.03 16.56
CA ASP A 133 -7.50 -2.34 15.89
C ASP A 133 -6.13 -3.01 15.67
N TRP A 134 -5.04 -2.27 15.86
CA TRP A 134 -3.66 -2.77 15.85
C TRP A 134 -3.04 -2.77 17.26
N PRO A 135 -2.31 -3.83 17.68
CA PRO A 135 -2.03 -5.08 16.97
C PRO A 135 -3.15 -6.14 17.08
N ASP A 136 -4.24 -5.85 17.80
CA ASP A 136 -5.27 -6.84 18.16
C ASP A 136 -6.58 -6.62 17.41
N LYS A 137 -6.63 -7.13 16.18
CA LYS A 137 -7.77 -7.76 15.49
C LYS A 137 -7.38 -8.12 14.05
N VAL A 138 -6.56 -9.16 13.91
CA VAL A 138 -6.36 -9.79 12.60
C VAL A 138 -7.70 -10.39 12.17
N LYS A 139 -8.18 -10.00 10.99
CA LYS A 139 -9.51 -10.29 10.43
C LYS A 139 -9.79 -11.79 10.21
N TYR A 140 -8.80 -12.69 10.36
CA TYR A 140 -8.94 -14.14 10.13
C TYR A 140 -7.97 -14.96 11.01
N PRO A 141 -8.42 -16.01 11.74
CA PRO A 141 -7.56 -17.11 12.17
C PRO A 141 -7.16 -18.04 11.01
#